data_AF-A0A442HSN3-F1
#
_entry.id   AF-A0A442HSN3-F1
#
_cell.length_a   1.000
_cell.length_b   1.000
_cell.length_c   1.000
_cell.angle_alpha   90.00
_cell.angle_beta   90.00
_cell.angle_gamma   90.00
#
_symmetry.space_group_name_H-M   'P 1'
#
loop_
_entity.id
_entity.type
_entity.pdbx_description
1 polymer ?
#
loop_
_entity_poly.entity_id
_entity_poly.type
_entity_poly.pdbx_seq_one_letter_code
_entity_poly.pdbx_strand_id
1 'polypeptide(L)' 'MATGHFIEGIAGGRLSTEQYADNFSDLHPPLDQHEALVEADRCYFCYDAPCMNACPTSIDIPLFI' A
#
# COMPACT_ATOMS: atom_id res chain seq x y z
N MET A 1 -14.42 26.89 -0.24
CA MET A 1 -13.03 27.32 0.04
C MET A 1 -12.61 26.64 1.32
N ALA A 2 -11.59 25.78 1.28
CA ALA A 2 -11.13 25.04 2.45
C ALA A 2 -10.43 26.01 3.41
N THR A 3 -11.08 26.29 4.54
CA THR A 3 -10.56 27.08 5.67
C THR A 3 -9.46 26.35 6.47
N GLY A 4 -8.91 25.26 5.93
CA GLY A 4 -8.17 24.26 6.71
C GLY A 4 -6.69 24.54 6.96
N HIS A 5 -6.08 25.54 6.32
CA HIS A 5 -4.62 25.69 6.40
C HIS A 5 -4.10 26.74 7.39
N PHE A 6 -4.91 27.67 7.89
CA PHE A 6 -4.40 28.78 8.72
C PHE A 6 -5.37 29.20 9.84
N ILE A 7 -5.77 28.28 10.70
CA ILE A 7 -6.49 28.62 11.94
C ILE A 7 -5.47 28.66 13.08
N GLU A 8 -5.23 29.83 13.67
CA GLU A 8 -4.38 29.94 14.85
C GLU A 8 -5.10 29.33 16.08
N GLY A 9 -4.40 28.44 16.80
CA GLY A 9 -4.93 27.78 18.00
C GLY A 9 -5.56 26.40 17.75
N ILE A 10 -6.23 25.86 18.77
CA ILE A 10 -6.90 24.55 18.69
C ILE A 10 -8.32 24.76 18.15
N ALA A 11 -8.59 24.30 16.93
CA ALA A 11 -9.93 24.27 16.36
C ALA A 11 -10.73 23.04 16.84
N GLY A 12 -12.04 23.21 17.04
CA GLY A 12 -12.98 22.12 17.29
C GLY A 12 -13.18 21.22 16.06
N GLY A 13 -13.85 20.07 16.25
CA GLY A 13 -14.12 19.11 15.16
C GLY A 13 -13.05 18.04 14.97
N ARG A 14 -12.22 17.79 16.00
CA ARG A 14 -11.35 16.59 16.03
C ARG A 14 -12.23 15.35 15.96
N LEU A 15 -11.78 14.38 15.17
CA LEU A 15 -12.41 13.08 15.10
C LEU A 15 -12.22 12.33 16.42
N SER A 16 -13.08 11.35 16.69
CA SER A 16 -12.84 10.44 17.80
C SER A 16 -11.59 9.60 17.54
N THR A 17 -11.04 9.01 18.59
CA THR A 17 -9.87 8.14 18.48
C THR A 17 -10.14 6.95 17.54
N GLU A 18 -11.36 6.41 17.57
CA GLU A 18 -11.80 5.30 16.72
C GLU A 18 -11.85 5.73 15.25
N GLN A 19 -12.40 6.91 14.97
CA GLN A 19 -12.42 7.46 13.62
C GLN A 19 -11.02 7.72 13.06
N TYR A 20 -10.07 8.11 13.91
CA TYR A 20 -8.66 8.20 13.48
C TYR A 20 -8.07 6.81 13.18
N ALA A 21 -8.35 5.80 14.00
CA ALA A 21 -7.88 4.45 13.75
C ALA A 21 -8.41 3.91 12.42
N ASP A 22 -9.69 4.13 12.12
CA ASP A 22 -10.32 3.68 10.88
C ASP A 22 -9.77 4.44 9.66
N ASN A 23 -9.68 5.77 9.73
CA ASN A 23 -9.24 6.60 8.60
C ASN A 23 -7.76 6.45 8.24
N PHE A 24 -6.94 6.03 9.20
CA PHE A 24 -5.50 5.77 9.02
C PHE A 24 -5.18 4.27 8.97
N SER A 25 -6.20 3.42 8.85
CA SER A 25 -6.00 2.00 8.53
C SER A 25 -5.60 1.83 7.06
N ASP A 26 -5.08 0.65 6.73
CA ASP A 26 -4.75 0.33 5.35
C ASP A 26 -6.00 0.41 4.46
N LEU A 27 -5.91 1.19 3.38
CA LEU A 27 -7.02 1.34 2.42
C LEU A 27 -7.35 0.02 1.73
N HIS A 28 -6.33 -0.78 1.44
CA HIS A 28 -6.45 -2.08 0.84
C HIS A 28 -5.91 -3.13 1.81
N PRO A 29 -6.72 -4.14 2.19
CA PRO A 29 -6.21 -5.23 2.98
C PRO A 29 -5.13 -6.00 2.21
N PRO A 30 -4.18 -6.65 2.91
CA PRO A 30 -3.25 -7.58 2.28
C PRO A 30 -4.02 -8.76 1.68
N LEU A 31 -3.44 -9.39 0.65
CA LEU A 31 -3.95 -10.65 0.12
C LEU A 31 -3.92 -11.72 1.21
N ASP A 32 -4.95 -12.56 1.25
CA ASP A 32 -4.88 -13.78 2.06
C ASP A 32 -3.90 -14.81 1.46
N GLN A 33 -3.64 -15.89 2.18
CA GLN A 33 -2.67 -16.90 1.74
C GLN A 33 -3.06 -17.55 0.40
N HIS A 34 -4.34 -17.79 0.15
CA HIS A 34 -4.79 -18.41 -1.08
C HIS A 34 -4.71 -17.43 -2.25
N GLU A 35 -5.16 -16.20 -2.06
CA GLU A 35 -5.07 -15.13 -3.04
C GLU A 35 -3.62 -14.85 -3.43
N ALA A 36 -2.71 -14.80 -2.46
CA ALA A 36 -1.28 -14.61 -2.71
C ALA A 36 -0.69 -15.73 -3.57
N LEU A 37 -1.04 -17.00 -3.30
CA LEU A 37 -0.59 -18.14 -4.10
C LEU A 37 -1.15 -18.10 -5.53
N VAL A 38 -2.43 -17.78 -5.67
CA VAL A 38 -3.08 -17.68 -6.99
C VAL A 38 -2.44 -16.57 -7.83
N GLU A 39 -2.11 -15.41 -7.24
CA GLU A 39 -1.43 -14.34 -7.96
C GLU A 39 0.04 -14.68 -8.26
N ALA A 40 0.73 -15.42 -7.38
CA ALA A 40 2.09 -15.90 -7.62
C ALA A 40 2.17 -16.86 -8.82
N ASP A 41 1.19 -17.76 -8.96
CA ASP A 41 1.09 -18.72 -10.07
C ASP A 41 0.93 -18.05 -11.45
N ARG A 42 0.60 -16.75 -11.49
CA ARG A 42 0.47 -15.98 -12.74
C ARG A 42 1.82 -15.44 -13.23
N CYS A 43 2.89 -15.54 -12.44
CA CYS A 43 4.24 -15.21 -12.86
C CYS A 43 4.71 -16.19 -13.96
N TYR A 44 5.20 -15.65 -15.07
CA TYR A 44 5.70 -16.47 -16.19
C TYR A 44 7.17 -16.90 -16.05
N PHE A 45 7.85 -16.53 -14.97
CA PHE A 45 9.28 -16.81 -14.76
C PHE A 45 10.14 -16.41 -15.98
N CYS A 46 9.96 -15.17 -16.44
CA CYS A 46 10.63 -14.65 -17.63
C CYS A 46 12.17 -14.74 -17.51
N TYR A 47 12.83 -15.15 -18.60
CA TYR A 47 14.27 -14.97 -18.74
C TYR A 47 14.63 -13.48 -18.85
N ASP A 48 15.71 -13.06 -18.18
CA ASP A 48 16.09 -11.64 -18.04
C ASP A 48 14.90 -10.77 -17.64
N ALA A 49 14.33 -11.09 -16.47
CA ALA A 49 13.03 -10.61 -16.08
C ALA A 49 12.97 -9.07 -16.06
N PRO A 50 12.13 -8.44 -16.91
CA PRO A 50 12.09 -6.98 -17.03
C PRO A 50 11.64 -6.29 -15.74
N CYS A 51 10.89 -6.99 -14.90
CA CYS A 51 10.51 -6.51 -13.57
C CYS A 51 11.71 -6.27 -12.66
N MET A 52 12.77 -7.11 -12.74
CA MET A 52 14.00 -6.91 -11.97
C MET A 52 14.77 -5.68 -12.47
N ASN A 53 14.86 -5.50 -13.79
CA ASN A 53 15.53 -4.37 -14.42
C ASN A 53 14.82 -3.03 -14.12
N ALA A 54 13.49 -3.05 -13.96
CA ALA A 54 12.70 -1.88 -13.62
C ALA A 54 12.75 -1.51 -12.12
N CYS A 55 13.06 -2.48 -11.24
CA CYS A 55 13.14 -2.26 -9.80
C CYS A 55 14.45 -1.54 -9.44
N PRO A 56 14.40 -0.32 -8.85
CA PRO A 56 15.62 0.44 -8.52
C PRO A 56 16.55 -0.23 -7.52
N THR A 57 16.02 -1.15 -6.70
CA THR A 57 16.76 -1.92 -5.71
C THR A 57 17.13 -3.33 -6.20
N SER A 58 16.78 -3.67 -7.44
CA SER A 58 17.13 -4.94 -8.08
C SER A 58 16.68 -6.18 -7.29
N ILE A 59 15.48 -6.14 -6.72
CA ILE A 59 14.88 -7.31 -6.08
C ILE A 59 14.70 -8.42 -7.11
N ASP A 60 15.04 -9.66 -6.73
CA ASP A 60 14.74 -10.85 -7.51
C ASP A 60 13.25 -11.19 -7.38
N ILE A 61 12.42 -10.47 -8.14
CA ILE A 61 10.97 -10.57 -8.11
C ILE A 61 10.49 -11.99 -8.49
N PRO A 62 11.00 -12.64 -9.55
CA PRO A 62 10.53 -13.98 -9.92
C PRO A 62 10.82 -15.08 -8.89
N LEU A 63 11.90 -14.98 -8.12
CA LEU A 63 12.22 -15.97 -7.07
C LEU A 63 11.64 -15.61 -5.69
N PHE A 64 11.29 -14.34 -5.47
CA PHE A 64 10.58 -13.92 -4.28
C PHE A 64 9.09 -14.28 -4.32
N ILE A 65 8.46 -14.06 -5.48
CA ILE A 65 7.10 -14.52 -5.79
C ILE A 65 7.09 -16.05 -5.76
#